data_AF-A0A5K1HAR8-F1
#
_entry.id   AF-A0A5K1HAR8-F1
#
_cell.length_a   1.000
_cell.length_b   1.000
_cell.length_c   1.000
_cell.angle_alpha   90.00
_cell.angle_beta   90.00
_cell.angle_gamma   90.00
#
_symmetry.space_group_name_H-M   'P 1'
#
loop_
_entity.id
_entity.type
_entity.pdbx_description
1 polymer ?
#
loop_
_entity_poly.entity_id
_entity_poly.type
_entity_poly.pdbx_seq_one_letter_code
_entity_poly.pdbx_strand_id
1 'polypeptide(L)'
;VGLTALTMAEYFRDVNEQDVLLFIDNIFRFVQAGSEVSALLGRMPSAVGYQPTLSTEMGSLQERITSTKEGSITSIQAVYVPADDLTDPAPATTFAHLDATTVLSRGLAAKGIYPAVDPLDSTSTMLQPRIVGEEHYETAQRVKQTLQRYKELQDIIAILGLDELSEEDRLTVARARKLNVSYHNPSS
;
A
#
# COMPACT_ATOMS: atom_id res chain seq x y z
N VAL A 1 18.77 -6.00 -11.59
CA VAL A 1 17.63 -6.95 -11.70
C VAL A 1 16.30 -6.21 -11.90
N GLY A 2 15.91 -5.26 -11.04
CA GLY A 2 14.65 -4.49 -11.21
C GLY A 2 14.50 -3.77 -12.56
N LEU A 3 15.56 -3.11 -13.04
CA LEU A 3 15.55 -2.45 -14.36
C LEU A 3 15.39 -3.43 -15.54
N THR A 4 15.87 -4.67 -15.40
CA THR A 4 15.76 -5.70 -16.45
C THR A 4 14.32 -6.16 -16.62
N ALA A 5 13.61 -6.40 -15.51
CA ALA A 5 12.20 -6.75 -15.53
C ALA A 5 11.34 -5.61 -16.10
N LEU A 6 11.67 -4.37 -15.74
CA LEU A 6 11.00 -3.20 -16.28
C LEU A 6 11.19 -3.06 -17.80
N THR A 7 12.39 -3.27 -18.32
CA THR A 7 12.63 -3.22 -19.78
C THR A 7 11.83 -4.28 -20.54
N MET A 8 11.64 -5.47 -19.96
CA MET A 8 10.76 -6.47 -20.55
C MET A 8 9.29 -6.02 -20.52
N ALA A 9 8.85 -5.42 -19.40
CA ALA A 9 7.49 -4.87 -19.29
C ALA A 9 7.25 -3.72 -20.28
N GLU A 10 8.23 -2.85 -20.49
CA GLU A 10 8.18 -1.78 -21.50
C GLU A 10 8.08 -2.34 -22.91
N TYR A 11 8.78 -3.44 -23.23
CA TYR A 11 8.61 -4.07 -24.53
C TYR A 11 7.17 -4.54 -24.75
N PHE A 12 6.56 -5.19 -23.74
CA PHE A 12 5.15 -5.60 -23.82
C PHE A 12 4.18 -4.41 -23.89
N ARG A 13 4.48 -3.31 -23.21
CA ARG A 13 3.68 -2.08 -23.28
C ARG A 13 3.81 -1.38 -24.63
N ASP A 14 5.03 -1.17 -25.11
CA ASP A 14 5.33 -0.24 -26.21
C ASP A 14 5.33 -0.93 -27.58
N VAL A 15 5.68 -2.22 -27.65
CA VAL A 15 5.75 -2.98 -28.91
C VAL A 15 4.54 -3.89 -29.09
N ASN A 16 4.09 -4.54 -28.01
CA ASN A 16 2.92 -5.42 -28.08
C ASN A 16 1.60 -4.72 -27.74
N GLU A 17 1.65 -3.46 -27.29
CA GLU A 17 0.47 -2.64 -26.97
C GLU A 17 -0.44 -3.31 -25.90
N GLN A 18 0.18 -3.88 -24.86
CA GLN A 18 -0.53 -4.65 -23.82
C GLN A 18 -0.52 -3.95 -22.46
N ASP A 19 -1.54 -4.29 -21.66
CA ASP A 19 -1.56 -4.01 -20.23
C ASP A 19 -0.75 -5.07 -19.48
N VAL A 20 0.31 -4.62 -18.80
CA VAL A 20 1.30 -5.46 -18.14
C VAL A 20 1.18 -5.31 -16.64
N LEU A 21 1.14 -6.43 -15.92
CA LEU A 21 1.24 -6.46 -14.47
C LEU A 21 2.70 -6.77 -14.06
N LEU A 22 3.36 -5.82 -13.40
CA LEU A 22 4.75 -5.93 -12.95
C LEU A 22 4.81 -6.13 -11.44
N PHE A 23 5.40 -7.24 -10.98
CA PHE A 23 5.63 -7.50 -9.56
C PHE A 23 7.07 -7.18 -9.18
N ILE A 24 7.26 -6.29 -8.19
CA ILE A 24 8.57 -5.93 -7.65
C ILE A 24 8.62 -6.33 -6.17
N ASP A 25 9.31 -7.43 -5.86
CA ASP A 25 9.56 -7.88 -4.49
C ASP A 25 11.08 -7.95 -4.23
N ASN A 26 11.69 -7.05 -3.46
CA ASN A 26 11.16 -5.88 -2.76
C ASN A 26 11.84 -4.62 -3.30
N ILE A 27 11.11 -3.52 -3.47
CA ILE A 27 11.67 -2.25 -3.96
C ILE A 27 12.79 -1.71 -3.05
N PHE A 28 12.76 -2.06 -1.76
CA PHE A 28 13.84 -1.73 -0.82
C PHE A 28 15.18 -2.36 -1.21
N ARG A 29 15.19 -3.52 -1.88
CA ARG A 29 16.42 -4.14 -2.38
C ARG A 29 17.09 -3.31 -3.48
N PHE A 30 16.31 -2.56 -4.26
CA PHE A 30 16.85 -1.61 -5.22
C PHE A 30 17.56 -0.46 -4.50
N VAL A 31 16.95 0.08 -3.44
CA VAL A 31 17.55 1.15 -2.62
C VAL A 31 18.83 0.66 -1.93
N GLN A 32 18.81 -0.52 -1.32
CA GLN A 32 19.96 -1.10 -0.63
C GLN A 32 21.15 -1.28 -1.59
N ALA A 33 20.91 -1.86 -2.77
CA ALA A 33 21.97 -2.03 -3.77
C ALA A 33 22.53 -0.67 -4.23
N GLY A 34 21.69 0.35 -4.39
CA GLY A 34 22.13 1.71 -4.71
C GLY A 34 23.01 2.32 -3.61
N SER A 35 22.66 2.11 -2.34
CA SER A 35 23.46 2.55 -1.20
C SER A 35 24.83 1.84 -1.15
N GLU A 36 24.87 0.52 -1.35
CA GLU A 36 26.12 -0.26 -1.38
C GLU A 36 27.04 0.20 -2.52
N VAL A 37 26.51 0.41 -3.72
CA VAL A 37 27.29 0.91 -4.87
C VAL A 37 27.77 2.34 -4.62
N SER A 38 26.93 3.22 -4.06
CA SER A 38 27.30 4.60 -3.75
C SER A 38 28.45 4.68 -2.75
N ALA A 39 28.44 3.80 -1.73
CA ALA A 39 29.53 3.70 -0.76
C ALA A 39 30.83 3.21 -1.41
N LEU A 40 30.77 2.21 -2.28
CA LEU A 40 31.93 1.71 -3.04
C LEU A 40 32.52 2.77 -3.99
N LEU A 41 31.68 3.66 -4.51
CA LEU A 41 32.10 4.79 -5.35
C LEU A 41 32.64 5.98 -4.54
N GLY A 42 32.71 5.87 -3.21
CA GLY A 42 33.24 6.92 -2.32
C GLY A 42 32.36 8.17 -2.25
N ARG A 43 31.07 8.08 -2.59
CA ARG A 43 30.14 9.20 -2.44
C ARG A 43 29.80 9.40 -0.97
N MET A 44 29.72 10.65 -0.52
CA MET A 44 29.26 10.95 0.84
C MET A 44 27.81 10.46 1.02
N PRO A 45 27.51 9.69 2.09
CA PRO A 45 26.16 9.26 2.38
C PRO A 45 25.28 10.45 2.77
N SER A 46 23.99 10.33 2.48
CA SER A 46 22.95 11.29 2.87
C SER A 46 22.29 10.86 4.19
N ALA A 47 21.07 11.34 4.44
CA ALA A 47 20.25 10.99 5.60
C ALA A 47 20.21 9.47 5.81
N VAL A 48 20.44 9.05 7.05
CA VAL A 48 20.32 7.65 7.51
C VAL A 48 21.24 6.66 6.78
N GLY A 49 22.24 7.14 6.02
CA GLY A 49 23.23 6.30 5.34
C GLY A 49 22.87 5.93 3.89
N TYR A 50 21.78 6.48 3.34
CA TYR A 50 21.39 6.24 1.95
C TYR A 50 22.25 7.01 0.94
N GLN A 51 22.21 6.59 -0.33
CA GLN A 51 22.88 7.31 -1.40
C GLN A 51 22.28 8.73 -1.59
N PRO A 52 23.10 9.75 -1.91
CA PRO A 52 22.60 11.11 -2.16
C PRO A 52 21.70 11.20 -3.41
N THR A 53 21.77 10.20 -4.29
CA THR A 53 21.00 10.10 -5.53
C THR A 53 19.68 9.33 -5.37
N LEU A 54 19.28 8.97 -4.14
CA LEU A 54 18.13 8.09 -3.86
C LEU A 54 16.86 8.55 -4.57
N SER A 55 16.47 9.82 -4.41
CA SER A 55 15.24 10.35 -5.00
C SER A 55 15.29 10.35 -6.52
N THR A 56 16.43 10.66 -7.12
CA THR A 56 16.58 10.68 -8.59
C THR A 56 16.56 9.28 -9.19
N GLU A 57 17.23 8.32 -8.56
CA GLU A 57 17.23 6.92 -8.97
C GLU A 57 15.85 6.28 -8.81
N MET A 58 15.16 6.57 -7.70
CA MET A 58 13.79 6.11 -7.49
C MET A 58 12.84 6.72 -8.52
N GLY A 59 12.89 8.04 -8.73
CA GLY A 59 12.05 8.71 -9.74
C GLY A 59 12.27 8.13 -11.13
N SER A 60 13.52 7.94 -11.54
CA SER A 60 13.86 7.36 -12.86
C SER A 60 13.29 5.96 -13.07
N LEU A 61 13.16 5.17 -11.99
CA LEU A 61 12.55 3.84 -12.05
C LEU A 61 11.03 3.93 -12.07
N GLN A 62 10.44 4.72 -11.17
CA GLN A 62 8.99 4.81 -10.98
C GLN A 62 8.30 5.52 -12.15
N GLU A 63 8.89 6.58 -12.72
CA GLU A 63 8.28 7.32 -13.84
C GLU A 63 8.14 6.49 -15.12
N ARG A 64 8.95 5.44 -15.26
CA ARG A 64 8.85 4.48 -16.37
C ARG A 64 7.69 3.50 -16.20
N ILE A 65 7.24 3.29 -14.97
CA ILE A 65 6.07 2.48 -14.61
C ILE A 65 4.85 3.39 -14.73
N THR A 66 4.31 3.48 -15.94
CA THR A 66 3.18 4.36 -16.22
C THR A 66 2.38 3.85 -17.41
N SER A 67 1.16 4.39 -17.55
CA SER A 67 0.30 4.18 -18.70
C SER A 67 0.67 5.14 -19.82
N THR A 68 0.79 4.61 -21.04
CA THR A 68 1.00 5.38 -22.26
C THR A 68 -0.25 5.30 -23.15
N LYS A 69 -0.16 5.81 -24.39
CA LYS A 69 -1.25 5.66 -25.37
C LYS A 69 -1.35 4.24 -25.93
N GLU A 70 -0.24 3.51 -25.90
CA GLU A 70 -0.08 2.20 -26.53
C GLU A 70 -0.40 1.05 -25.55
N GLY A 71 -0.23 1.26 -24.25
CA GLY A 71 -0.54 0.26 -23.23
C GLY A 71 -0.27 0.76 -21.82
N SER A 72 -0.34 -0.12 -20.82
CA SER A 72 -0.06 0.25 -19.43
C SER A 72 0.88 -0.72 -18.72
N ILE A 73 1.62 -0.20 -17.74
CA ILE A 73 2.32 -1.04 -16.76
C ILE A 73 1.70 -0.72 -15.39
N THR A 74 0.97 -1.68 -14.83
CA THR A 74 0.51 -1.63 -13.44
C THR A 74 1.52 -2.37 -12.58
N SER A 75 2.14 -1.70 -11.61
CA SER A 75 3.10 -2.35 -10.72
C SER A 75 2.52 -2.65 -9.35
N ILE A 76 2.77 -3.86 -8.84
CA ILE A 76 2.57 -4.21 -7.43
C ILE A 76 3.95 -4.34 -6.79
N GLN A 77 4.25 -3.46 -5.85
CA GLN A 77 5.57 -3.32 -5.25
C GLN A 77 5.51 -3.63 -3.75
N ALA A 78 6.26 -4.63 -3.31
CA ALA A 78 6.46 -4.87 -1.89
C ALA A 78 7.43 -3.81 -1.36
N VAL A 79 7.01 -3.06 -0.33
CA VAL A 79 7.81 -2.05 0.36
C VAL A 79 8.12 -2.56 1.76
N TYR A 80 9.39 -2.82 2.04
CA TYR A 80 9.86 -3.11 3.40
C TYR A 80 10.06 -1.79 4.15
N VAL A 81 9.43 -1.64 5.31
CA VAL A 81 9.58 -0.47 6.20
C VAL A 81 10.53 -0.85 7.33
N PRO A 82 11.76 -0.30 7.36
CA PRO A 82 12.72 -0.60 8.43
C PRO A 82 12.19 -0.15 9.79
N ALA A 83 12.23 -1.04 10.78
CA ALA A 83 11.81 -0.76 12.16
C ALA A 83 10.39 -0.16 12.30
N ASP A 84 9.50 -0.42 11.33
CA ASP A 84 8.15 0.17 11.25
C ASP A 84 8.16 1.72 11.20
N ASP A 85 9.27 2.35 10.81
CA ASP A 85 9.42 3.81 10.69
C ASP A 85 9.10 4.30 9.26
N LEU A 86 7.90 4.86 9.08
CA LEU A 86 7.46 5.46 7.81
C LEU A 86 8.19 6.76 7.47
N THR A 87 8.94 7.34 8.41
CA THR A 87 9.72 8.57 8.20
C THR A 87 11.12 8.29 7.63
N ASP A 88 11.52 7.02 7.55
CA ASP A 88 12.76 6.64 6.89
C ASP A 88 12.76 7.13 5.41
N PRO A 89 13.89 7.67 4.91
CA PRO A 89 13.98 8.22 3.56
C PRO A 89 13.57 7.24 2.43
N ALA A 90 13.82 5.93 2.59
CA ALA A 90 13.52 4.94 1.56
C ALA A 90 12.01 4.73 1.34
N PRO A 91 11.21 4.35 2.37
CA PRO A 91 9.76 4.27 2.24
C PRO A 91 9.15 5.63 1.93
N ALA A 92 9.61 6.73 2.56
CA ALA A 92 9.06 8.06 2.30
C ALA A 92 9.19 8.48 0.83
N THR A 93 10.35 8.26 0.22
CA THR A 93 10.57 8.54 -1.21
C THR A 93 9.74 7.60 -2.09
N THR A 94 9.64 6.33 -1.72
CA THR A 94 8.87 5.35 -2.50
C THR A 94 7.38 5.69 -2.50
N PHE A 95 6.81 6.01 -1.33
CA PHE A 95 5.38 6.34 -1.19
C PHE A 95 4.98 7.58 -1.98
N ALA A 96 5.89 8.54 -2.17
CA ALA A 96 5.63 9.72 -2.98
C ALA A 96 5.32 9.40 -4.46
N HIS A 97 5.70 8.21 -4.94
CA HIS A 97 5.46 7.76 -6.30
C HIS A 97 4.32 6.73 -6.44
N LEU A 98 3.73 6.27 -5.34
CA LEU A 98 2.67 5.26 -5.39
C LEU A 98 1.28 5.89 -5.47
N ASP A 99 0.48 5.44 -6.44
CA ASP A 99 -0.93 5.84 -6.56
C ASP A 99 -1.84 5.21 -5.51
N ALA A 100 -1.45 4.05 -4.98
CA ALA A 100 -2.18 3.37 -3.93
C ALA A 100 -1.22 2.66 -2.98
N THR A 101 -1.58 2.67 -1.69
CA THR A 101 -0.87 1.96 -0.64
C THR A 101 -1.80 0.93 -0.02
N THR A 102 -1.39 -0.33 -0.02
CA THR A 102 -2.09 -1.43 0.65
C THR A 102 -1.25 -1.86 1.84
N VAL A 103 -1.73 -1.56 3.05
CA VAL A 103 -1.02 -1.86 4.29
C VAL A 103 -1.44 -3.24 4.78
N LEU A 104 -0.46 -4.10 5.08
CA LEU A 104 -0.69 -5.43 5.64
C LEU A 104 -0.46 -5.41 7.15
N SER A 105 -1.50 -5.74 7.93
CA SER A 105 -1.47 -5.67 9.39
C SER A 105 -1.24 -7.04 10.03
N ARG A 106 -0.20 -7.12 10.87
CA ARG A 106 0.05 -8.29 11.73
C ARG A 106 -1.12 -8.59 12.67
N GLY A 107 -1.80 -7.55 13.16
CA GLY A 107 -2.96 -7.70 14.04
C GLY A 107 -4.17 -8.35 13.37
N LEU A 108 -4.37 -8.10 12.06
CA LEU A 108 -5.41 -8.76 11.27
C LEU A 108 -5.05 -10.21 10.95
N ALA A 109 -3.79 -10.47 10.59
CA ALA A 109 -3.29 -11.83 10.36
C ALA A 109 -3.42 -12.71 11.62
N ALA A 110 -3.07 -12.18 12.80
CA ALA A 110 -3.24 -12.89 14.08
C ALA A 110 -4.70 -13.24 14.41
N LYS A 111 -5.67 -12.52 13.83
CA LYS A 111 -7.12 -12.78 13.95
C LYS A 111 -7.63 -13.74 12.86
N GLY A 112 -6.76 -14.25 11.99
CA GLY A 112 -7.13 -15.15 10.88
C GLY A 112 -7.79 -14.46 9.68
N ILE A 113 -7.68 -13.13 9.56
CA ILE A 113 -8.28 -12.37 8.46
C ILE A 113 -7.27 -12.34 7.29
N TYR A 114 -7.65 -12.91 6.14
CA TYR A 114 -6.81 -13.00 4.95
C TYR A 114 -7.60 -12.60 3.69
N PRO A 115 -7.01 -11.75 2.81
CA PRO A 115 -5.71 -11.09 2.96
C PRO A 115 -5.73 -10.08 4.13
N ALA A 116 -4.60 -9.95 4.84
CA ALA A 116 -4.49 -9.16 6.07
C ALA A 116 -4.39 -7.64 5.81
N VAL A 117 -5.20 -7.13 4.88
CA VAL A 117 -5.21 -5.72 4.46
C VAL A 117 -5.90 -4.86 5.51
N ASP A 118 -5.24 -3.80 5.97
CA ASP A 118 -5.85 -2.79 6.83
C ASP A 118 -6.58 -1.74 5.98
N PRO A 119 -7.92 -1.71 5.98
CA PRO A 119 -8.69 -0.80 5.13
C PRO A 119 -8.66 0.67 5.60
N LEU A 120 -8.27 0.93 6.84
CA LEU A 120 -8.16 2.28 7.39
C LEU A 120 -6.82 2.91 7.04
N ASP A 121 -5.74 2.13 7.17
CA ASP A 121 -4.39 2.59 6.85
C ASP A 121 -4.05 2.49 5.34
N SER A 122 -4.85 1.74 4.56
CA SER A 122 -4.72 1.67 3.10
C SER A 122 -5.39 2.85 2.39
N THR A 123 -4.72 3.37 1.37
CA THR A 123 -5.17 4.57 0.62
C THR A 123 -5.00 4.39 -0.89
N SER A 124 -5.76 5.18 -1.65
CA SER A 124 -5.63 5.26 -3.11
C SER A 124 -6.02 6.64 -3.58
N THR A 125 -5.20 7.21 -4.47
CA THR A 125 -5.50 8.47 -5.17
C THR A 125 -6.70 8.33 -6.10
N MET A 126 -7.01 7.11 -6.55
CA MET A 126 -8.14 6.80 -7.42
C MET A 126 -9.49 6.83 -6.69
N LEU A 127 -9.51 6.75 -5.36
CA LEU A 127 -10.75 6.76 -4.57
C LEU A 127 -11.34 8.18 -4.49
N GLN A 128 -11.85 8.67 -5.61
CA GLN A 128 -12.48 9.98 -5.77
C GLN A 128 -13.77 9.82 -6.59
N PRO A 129 -14.86 10.57 -6.29
CA PRO A 129 -16.13 10.43 -7.00
C PRO A 129 -16.02 10.57 -8.51
N ARG A 130 -15.13 11.47 -8.98
CA ARG A 130 -14.89 11.71 -10.41
C ARG A 130 -14.24 10.54 -11.15
N ILE A 131 -13.62 9.59 -10.43
CA ILE A 131 -12.91 8.44 -11.00
C ILE A 131 -13.76 7.17 -10.84
N VAL A 132 -14.23 6.88 -9.62
CA VAL A 132 -14.94 5.63 -9.31
C VAL A 132 -16.48 5.76 -9.35
N GLY A 133 -17.00 6.97 -9.51
CA GLY A 133 -18.42 7.28 -9.37
C GLY A 133 -18.84 7.56 -7.92
N GLU A 134 -19.97 8.26 -7.77
CA GLU A 134 -20.48 8.67 -6.45
C GLU A 134 -20.85 7.47 -5.58
N GLU A 135 -21.59 6.50 -6.15
CA GLU A 135 -22.06 5.33 -5.41
C GLU A 135 -20.91 4.50 -4.81
N HIS A 136 -19.86 4.25 -5.60
CA HIS A 136 -18.68 3.52 -5.12
C HIS A 136 -17.97 4.34 -4.04
N TYR A 137 -17.73 5.62 -4.28
CA TYR A 137 -17.06 6.49 -3.32
C TYR A 137 -17.82 6.56 -1.98
N GLU A 138 -19.12 6.83 -2.00
CA GLU A 138 -19.97 6.88 -0.81
C GLU A 138 -19.98 5.54 -0.07
N THR A 139 -20.09 4.42 -0.80
CA THR A 139 -20.06 3.08 -0.20
C THR A 139 -18.73 2.83 0.50
N ALA A 140 -17.61 3.15 -0.14
CA ALA A 140 -16.28 2.99 0.45
C ALA A 140 -16.10 3.88 1.69
N GLN A 141 -16.57 5.13 1.65
CA GLN A 141 -16.50 6.04 2.79
C GLN A 141 -17.35 5.54 3.97
N ARG A 142 -18.57 5.05 3.72
CA ARG A 142 -19.43 4.48 4.78
C ARG A 142 -18.82 3.25 5.43
N VAL A 143 -18.15 2.40 4.65
CA VAL A 143 -17.40 1.26 5.18
C VAL A 143 -16.25 1.73 6.06
N LYS A 144 -15.43 2.68 5.60
CA LYS A 144 -14.33 3.26 6.39
C LYS A 144 -14.82 3.88 7.70
N GLN A 145 -15.90 4.67 7.65
CA GLN A 145 -16.51 5.28 8.85
C GLN A 145 -17.01 4.22 9.84
N THR A 146 -17.67 3.16 9.35
CA THR A 146 -18.16 2.06 10.19
C THR A 146 -17.00 1.33 10.88
N LEU A 147 -15.91 1.08 10.16
CA LEU A 147 -14.72 0.42 10.70
C LEU A 147 -13.94 1.33 11.67
N GLN A 148 -13.86 2.63 11.40
CA GLN A 148 -13.25 3.61 12.29
C GLN A 148 -14.01 3.70 13.61
N ARG A 149 -15.34 3.83 13.55
CA ARG A 149 -16.20 3.82 14.75
C ARG A 149 -16.07 2.52 15.53
N TYR A 150 -15.99 1.39 14.83
CA TYR A 150 -15.74 0.10 15.48
C TYR A 150 -14.40 0.05 16.21
N LYS A 151 -13.33 0.61 15.64
CA LYS A 151 -12.00 0.72 16.28
C LYS A 151 -12.06 1.55 17.56
N GLU A 152 -12.75 2.69 17.55
CA GLU A 152 -12.97 3.52 18.76
C GLU A 152 -13.74 2.77 19.85
N LEU A 153 -14.75 1.98 19.46
CA LEU A 153 -15.55 1.19 20.40
C LEU A 153 -14.78 -0.02 20.95
N GLN A 154 -13.74 -0.52 20.29
CA GLN A 154 -12.97 -1.68 20.77
C GLN A 154 -12.33 -1.43 22.14
N ASP A 155 -11.78 -0.24 22.37
CA ASP A 155 -11.16 0.12 23.66
C ASP A 155 -12.21 0.16 24.79
N ILE A 156 -13.39 0.70 24.49
CA ILE A 156 -14.52 0.74 25.43
C ILE A 156 -15.00 -0.69 25.74
N ILE A 157 -15.19 -1.53 24.72
CA ILE A 157 -15.61 -2.92 24.87
C ILE A 157 -14.60 -3.72 25.71
N ALA A 158 -13.30 -3.45 25.55
CA ALA A 158 -12.26 -4.15 26.30
C ALA A 158 -12.29 -3.84 27.81
N ILE A 159 -12.78 -2.65 28.20
CA ILE A 159 -12.83 -2.20 29.59
C ILE A 159 -14.18 -2.50 30.24
N LEU A 160 -15.27 -2.13 29.56
CA LEU A 160 -16.64 -2.14 30.11
C LEU A 160 -17.46 -3.36 29.68
N GLY A 161 -17.08 -4.03 28.59
CA GLY A 161 -17.86 -5.09 27.98
C GLY A 161 -18.85 -4.57 26.92
N LEU A 162 -19.39 -5.50 26.13
CA LEU A 162 -20.24 -5.17 24.98
C LEU A 162 -21.67 -4.75 25.37
N ASP A 163 -22.12 -5.12 26.56
CA ASP A 163 -23.48 -4.85 27.05
C ASP A 163 -23.67 -3.39 27.50
N GLU A 164 -22.58 -2.70 27.81
CA GLU A 164 -22.57 -1.28 28.21
C GLU A 164 -22.68 -0.31 27.03
N LEU A 165 -22.70 -0.83 25.79
CA LEU A 165 -22.86 -0.03 24.59
C LEU A 165 -24.34 0.30 24.31
N SER A 166 -24.56 1.48 23.74
CA SER A 166 -25.86 1.87 23.19
C SER A 166 -26.34 0.86 22.12
N GLU A 167 -27.65 0.79 21.86
CA GLU A 167 -28.18 -0.06 20.79
C GLU A 167 -27.57 0.26 19.42
N GLU A 168 -27.33 1.54 19.14
CA GLU A 168 -26.72 2.02 17.90
C GLU A 168 -25.25 1.57 17.77
N ASP A 169 -24.47 1.68 18.84
CA ASP A 169 -23.07 1.23 18.86
C ASP A 169 -22.99 -0.29 18.74
N ARG A 170 -23.88 -1.04 19.41
CA ARG A 170 -23.99 -2.50 19.24
C ARG A 170 -24.30 -2.88 17.79
N LEU A 171 -25.19 -2.16 17.13
CA LEU A 171 -25.50 -2.36 15.71
C LEU A 171 -24.28 -2.07 14.82
N THR A 172 -23.54 -1.00 15.13
CA THR A 172 -22.30 -0.63 14.42
C THR A 172 -21.24 -1.72 14.55
N VAL A 173 -21.02 -2.22 15.76
CA VAL A 173 -20.10 -3.34 16.03
C VAL A 173 -20.53 -4.59 15.25
N ALA A 174 -21.82 -4.92 15.23
CA ALA A 174 -22.33 -6.07 14.49
C ALA A 174 -22.10 -5.93 12.97
N ARG A 175 -22.31 -4.75 12.40
CA ARG A 175 -22.04 -4.46 10.98
C ARG A 175 -20.55 -4.53 10.67
N ALA A 176 -19.71 -3.91 11.49
CA ALA A 176 -18.25 -3.93 11.31
C ALA A 176 -17.67 -5.35 11.38
N ARG A 177 -18.15 -6.19 12.30
CA ARG A 177 -17.77 -7.61 12.35
C ARG A 177 -18.15 -8.36 11.07
N LYS A 178 -19.34 -8.13 10.53
CA LYS A 178 -19.76 -8.73 9.24
C LYS A 178 -18.89 -8.24 8.07
N LEU A 179 -18.54 -6.95 8.04
CA LEU A 179 -17.65 -6.39 7.02
C LEU A 179 -16.28 -7.06 7.06
N ASN A 180 -15.67 -7.21 8.24
CA ASN A 180 -14.39 -7.90 8.39
C ASN A 180 -14.43 -9.36 7.91
N VAL A 181 -15.55 -10.06 8.15
CA VAL A 181 -15.75 -11.43 7.62
C VAL A 181 -15.91 -11.41 6.10
N SER A 182 -16.59 -10.41 5.53
CA SER A 182 -16.74 -10.29 4.07
C SER A 182 -15.41 -10.04 3.35
N TYR A 183 -14.44 -9.39 4.02
CA TYR A 183 -13.09 -9.20 3.49
C TYR A 183 -12.22 -10.46 3.56
N HIS A 184 -12.62 -11.46 4.37
CA HIS A 184 -11.95 -12.74 4.44
C HIS A 184 -12.35 -13.59 3.22
N ASN A 185 -11.39 -13.84 2.32
CA ASN A 185 -11.56 -14.77 1.22
C ASN A 185 -10.78 -16.06 1.55
N PRO A 186 -11.44 -17.22 1.74
CA PRO A 186 -10.78 -18.49 2.08
C PRO A 186 -10.03 -19.12 0.89
N SER A 187 -9.55 -18.31 -0.07
CA SER A 187 -8.76 -18.76 -1.20
C SER A 187 -7.30 -19.02 -0.78
N SER A 188 -7.11 -20.01 0.09
CA SER A 188 -5.82 -20.64 0.43
C SER A 188 -6.07 -22.02 1.03
#